data_AF-A0A7X9I7S6-F1
#
_entry.id   AF-A0A7X9I7S6-F1
#
_cell.length_a   1.000
_cell.length_b   1.000
_cell.length_c   1.000
_cell.angle_alpha   90.00
_cell.angle_beta   90.00
_cell.angle_gamma   90.00
#
_symmetry.space_group_name_H-M   'P 1'
#
loop_
_entity.id
_entity.type
_entity.pdbx_description
1 polymer ?
#
loop_
_entity_poly.entity_id
_entity_poly.type
_entity_poly.pdbx_seq_one_letter_code
_entity_poly.pdbx_strand_id
1 'polypeptide(L)'
;MPRTNFQELLDAGVHFGHLKRKWNPAMAPYIFMERNGIHIIDLEKTIVKLDEAASAMKHIARSGKKILFVATKKQAKEIVAEKVKQVNMPYVTERWPGGMLTNFPTIRKAVKKMGSIDKMATDGTFSNLSKREKLQVTRQRAKLEKNLGSIVDLTRLPSALFVVDVCKEHIAVREAKRLGIPVFAMVDTNSDPTDIEFPIPANDDASKSISLIVSLLCQSIEEGLNERKMEKDKEPVQKDWKIARKDLETKDLPDSVIAALADEEEEEEPEAEDESTVDEIEADEEITAVIDDTEEE
;
A
#
# COMPACT_ATOMS: atom_id res chain seq x y z
N MET A 1 -13.47 -4.31 10.36
CA MET A 1 -13.98 -5.56 9.75
C MET A 1 -12.89 -6.15 8.87
N PRO A 2 -12.80 -7.49 8.74
CA PRO A 2 -11.86 -8.12 7.84
C PRO A 2 -12.13 -7.65 6.40
N ARG A 3 -11.07 -7.33 5.64
CA ARG A 3 -11.21 -6.76 4.29
C ARG A 3 -11.67 -7.78 3.24
N THR A 4 -11.68 -9.06 3.60
CA THR A 4 -11.96 -10.18 2.70
C THR A 4 -12.76 -11.24 3.43
N ASN A 5 -13.56 -11.98 2.67
CA ASN A 5 -14.29 -13.14 3.18
C ASN A 5 -13.53 -14.45 2.88
N PHE A 6 -13.60 -15.42 3.79
CA PHE A 6 -13.04 -16.77 3.62
C PHE A 6 -13.51 -17.41 2.31
N GLN A 7 -14.80 -17.26 1.98
CA GLN A 7 -15.39 -17.84 0.78
C GLN A 7 -14.75 -17.27 -0.51
N GLU A 8 -14.44 -15.98 -0.54
CA GLU A 8 -13.82 -15.34 -1.69
C GLU A 8 -12.39 -15.86 -1.92
N LEU A 9 -11.61 -16.04 -0.84
CA LEU A 9 -10.27 -16.62 -0.91
C LEU A 9 -10.32 -18.09 -1.36
N LEU A 10 -11.33 -18.83 -0.90
CA LEU A 10 -11.55 -20.21 -1.29
C LEU A 10 -11.88 -20.32 -2.79
N ASP A 11 -12.81 -19.51 -3.28
CA ASP A 11 -13.27 -19.50 -4.68
C ASP A 11 -12.17 -19.01 -5.64
N ALA A 12 -11.33 -18.08 -5.19
CA ALA A 12 -10.17 -17.62 -5.94
C ALA A 12 -9.00 -18.63 -5.98
N GLY A 13 -9.08 -19.71 -5.20
CA GLY A 13 -8.07 -20.76 -5.15
C GLY A 13 -6.78 -20.38 -4.40
N VAL A 14 -6.89 -19.47 -3.43
CA VAL A 14 -5.74 -18.97 -2.63
C VAL A 14 -5.14 -20.06 -1.74
N HIS A 15 -5.97 -21.02 -1.32
CA HIS A 15 -5.61 -22.11 -0.41
C HIS A 15 -4.73 -23.19 -1.03
N PHE A 16 -4.60 -23.24 -2.36
CA PHE A 16 -3.77 -24.26 -3.01
C PHE A 16 -2.29 -23.88 -2.93
N GLY A 17 -1.49 -24.74 -2.30
CA GLY A 17 -0.03 -24.63 -2.34
C GLY A 17 0.60 -25.57 -3.37
N HIS A 18 1.88 -25.86 -3.16
CA HIS A 18 2.67 -26.76 -3.99
C HIS A 18 2.65 -28.21 -3.49
N LEU A 19 3.26 -29.09 -4.29
CA LEU A 19 3.49 -30.50 -3.94
C LEU A 19 4.35 -30.65 -2.68
N LYS A 20 4.06 -31.67 -1.86
CA LYS A 20 4.80 -32.00 -0.62
C LYS A 20 6.32 -31.99 -0.77
N ARG A 21 6.84 -32.54 -1.86
CA ARG A 21 8.29 -32.62 -2.12
C ARG A 21 8.99 -31.26 -2.34
N LYS A 22 8.22 -30.20 -2.61
CA LYS A 22 8.73 -28.85 -2.91
C LYS A 22 8.56 -27.89 -1.72
N TRP A 23 7.98 -28.35 -0.61
CA TRP A 23 7.65 -27.48 0.51
C TRP A 23 8.89 -27.02 1.27
N ASN A 24 8.79 -25.85 1.89
CA ASN A 24 9.77 -25.31 2.81
C ASN A 24 9.28 -25.54 4.26
N PRO A 25 10.08 -26.16 5.15
CA PRO A 25 9.71 -26.37 6.54
C PRO A 25 9.32 -25.09 7.30
N ALA A 26 9.87 -23.93 6.93
CA ALA A 26 9.53 -22.65 7.55
C ALA A 26 8.08 -22.22 7.28
N MET A 27 7.41 -22.79 6.27
CA MET A 27 5.98 -22.57 5.99
C MET A 27 5.04 -23.45 6.82
N ALA A 28 5.56 -24.36 7.66
CA ALA A 28 4.73 -25.24 8.48
C ALA A 28 3.64 -24.52 9.31
N PRO A 29 3.88 -23.33 9.91
CA PRO A 29 2.84 -22.61 10.65
C PRO A 29 1.66 -22.17 9.79
N TYR A 30 1.85 -21.98 8.49
CA TYR A 30 0.84 -21.46 7.56
C TYR A 30 0.12 -22.56 6.76
N ILE A 31 0.55 -23.82 6.92
CA ILE A 31 -0.06 -24.96 6.23
C ILE A 31 -1.11 -25.58 7.14
N PHE A 32 -2.32 -25.74 6.62
CA PHE A 32 -3.44 -26.35 7.33
C PHE A 32 -3.35 -27.88 7.28
N MET A 33 -3.28 -28.46 6.08
CA MET A 33 -3.21 -29.90 5.88
C MET A 33 -2.60 -30.28 4.52
N GLU A 34 -2.41 -31.58 4.29
CA GLU A 34 -2.05 -32.13 2.98
C GLU A 34 -3.23 -32.91 2.41
N ARG A 35 -3.58 -32.69 1.14
CA ARG A 35 -4.60 -33.45 0.42
C ARG A 35 -4.10 -33.82 -0.97
N ASN A 36 -4.15 -35.10 -1.32
CA ASN A 36 -3.70 -35.62 -2.63
C ASN A 36 -2.26 -35.20 -2.99
N GLY A 37 -1.36 -35.11 -2.01
CA GLY A 37 0.04 -34.72 -2.22
C GLY A 37 0.29 -33.21 -2.41
N ILE A 38 -0.74 -32.37 -2.26
CA ILE A 38 -0.67 -30.91 -2.32
C ILE A 38 -0.89 -30.35 -0.91
N HIS A 39 -0.08 -29.37 -0.52
CA HIS A 39 -0.30 -28.65 0.73
C HIS A 39 -1.43 -27.62 0.57
N ILE A 40 -2.31 -27.57 1.56
CA ILE A 40 -3.38 -26.60 1.67
C ILE A 40 -2.95 -25.53 2.67
N ILE A 41 -2.95 -24.28 2.23
CA ILE A 41 -2.65 -23.10 3.05
C ILE A 41 -3.85 -22.78 3.94
N ASP A 42 -3.57 -22.40 5.17
CA ASP A 42 -4.55 -21.98 6.16
C ASP A 42 -5.08 -20.57 5.84
N LEU A 43 -6.32 -20.49 5.35
CA LEU A 43 -6.95 -19.24 4.93
C LEU A 43 -7.27 -18.31 6.10
N GLU A 44 -7.52 -18.82 7.31
CA GLU A 44 -7.77 -17.95 8.47
C GLU A 44 -6.52 -17.13 8.79
N LYS A 45 -5.35 -17.77 8.74
CA LYS A 45 -4.06 -17.09 8.86
C LYS A 45 -3.82 -16.13 7.69
N THR A 46 -4.22 -16.50 6.47
CA THR A 46 -4.14 -15.60 5.32
C THR A 46 -4.95 -14.33 5.54
N ILE A 47 -6.18 -14.41 6.05
CA ILE A 47 -7.03 -13.24 6.31
C ILE A 47 -6.34 -12.30 7.30
N VAL A 48 -5.88 -12.82 8.45
CA VAL A 48 -5.20 -12.02 9.48
C VAL A 48 -3.95 -11.35 8.91
N LYS A 49 -3.11 -12.11 8.21
CA LYS A 49 -1.86 -11.59 7.62
C LYS A 49 -2.10 -10.59 6.50
N LEU A 50 -3.15 -10.78 5.72
CA LEU A 50 -3.55 -9.86 4.66
C LEU A 50 -4.05 -8.54 5.26
N ASP A 51 -4.84 -8.57 6.33
CA ASP A 51 -5.32 -7.37 7.02
C ASP A 51 -4.16 -6.59 7.68
N GLU A 52 -3.20 -7.29 8.29
CA GLU A 52 -1.95 -6.68 8.81
C GLU A 52 -1.17 -5.98 7.69
N ALA A 53 -0.95 -6.67 6.57
CA ALA A 53 -0.24 -6.13 5.42
C ALA A 53 -0.97 -4.94 4.80
N ALA A 54 -2.29 -5.05 4.59
CA ALA A 54 -3.14 -4.02 4.03
C ALA A 54 -3.12 -2.74 4.88
N SER A 55 -3.21 -2.89 6.20
CA SER A 55 -3.19 -1.77 7.14
C SER A 55 -1.84 -1.06 7.12
N ALA A 56 -0.74 -1.80 7.14
CA ALA A 56 0.60 -1.22 7.03
C ALA A 56 0.83 -0.51 5.68
N MET A 57 0.40 -1.11 4.56
CA MET A 57 0.49 -0.48 3.24
C MET A 57 -0.36 0.80 3.14
N LYS A 58 -1.56 0.80 3.73
CA LYS A 58 -2.42 1.99 3.84
C LYS A 58 -1.72 3.13 4.59
N HIS A 59 -1.08 2.87 5.72
CA HIS A 59 -0.33 3.88 6.46
C HIS A 59 0.87 4.45 5.66
N ILE A 60 1.59 3.59 4.93
CA ILE A 60 2.69 4.02 4.05
C ILE A 60 2.17 4.92 2.93
N ALA A 61 1.03 4.57 2.34
CA ALA A 61 0.36 5.35 1.30
C ALA A 61 -0.13 6.71 1.82
N ARG A 62 -0.74 6.74 3.01
CA ARG A 62 -1.17 7.98 3.70
C ARG A 62 0.00 8.93 3.97
N SER A 63 1.16 8.39 4.32
CA SER A 63 2.41 9.17 4.45
C SER A 63 2.91 9.74 3.12
N GLY A 64 2.32 9.35 1.98
CA GLY A 64 2.72 9.79 0.65
C GLY A 64 3.96 9.11 0.09
N LYS A 65 4.38 8.01 0.72
CA LYS A 65 5.54 7.24 0.28
C LYS A 65 5.12 6.28 -0.83
N LYS A 66 6.09 5.90 -1.68
CA LYS A 66 5.86 5.00 -2.81
C LYS A 66 6.18 3.56 -2.43
N ILE A 67 5.31 2.64 -2.84
CA ILE A 67 5.44 1.20 -2.68
C ILE A 67 5.76 0.60 -4.05
N LEU A 68 6.84 -0.17 -4.14
CA LEU A 68 7.25 -0.81 -5.40
C LEU A 68 6.70 -2.23 -5.47
N PHE A 69 5.90 -2.52 -6.49
CA PHE A 69 5.38 -3.87 -6.74
C PHE A 69 6.34 -4.64 -7.66
N VAL A 70 6.63 -5.91 -7.37
CA VAL A 70 7.53 -6.74 -8.17
C VAL A 70 6.87 -8.08 -8.47
N ALA A 71 6.73 -8.40 -9.75
CA ALA A 71 6.10 -9.64 -10.20
C ALA A 71 6.56 -10.02 -11.61
N THR A 72 7.54 -10.91 -11.73
CA THR A 72 8.09 -11.39 -13.02
C THR A 72 7.42 -12.65 -13.53
N LYS A 73 6.59 -13.29 -12.71
CA LYS A 73 5.83 -14.50 -13.02
C LYS A 73 4.77 -14.22 -14.08
N LYS A 74 4.67 -15.09 -15.10
CA LYS A 74 3.81 -14.87 -16.29
C LYS A 74 2.35 -14.60 -15.90
N GLN A 75 1.84 -15.32 -14.92
CA GLN A 75 0.48 -15.23 -14.40
C GLN A 75 0.18 -13.91 -13.68
N ALA A 76 1.22 -13.23 -13.18
CA ALA A 76 1.13 -12.00 -12.39
C ALA A 76 1.43 -10.73 -13.18
N LYS A 77 2.20 -10.81 -14.29
CA LYS A 77 2.70 -9.63 -15.02
C LYS A 77 1.61 -8.63 -15.40
N GLU A 78 0.58 -9.11 -16.11
CA GLU A 78 -0.48 -8.25 -16.63
C GLU A 78 -1.37 -7.73 -15.51
N ILE A 79 -1.71 -8.60 -14.55
CA ILE A 79 -2.54 -8.28 -13.39
C ILE A 79 -1.92 -7.16 -12.55
N VAL A 80 -0.64 -7.31 -12.19
CA VAL A 80 0.08 -6.31 -11.40
C VAL A 80 0.24 -5.02 -12.19
N ALA A 81 0.57 -5.09 -13.49
CA ALA A 81 0.67 -3.88 -14.32
C ALA A 81 -0.64 -3.11 -14.41
N GLU A 82 -1.78 -3.79 -14.57
CA GLU A 82 -3.08 -3.16 -14.69
C GLU A 82 -3.55 -2.54 -13.37
N LYS A 83 -3.56 -3.35 -12.29
CA LYS A 83 -4.10 -2.95 -10.98
C LYS A 83 -3.25 -1.89 -10.29
N VAL A 84 -1.92 -1.99 -10.37
CA VAL A 84 -1.02 -1.06 -9.68
C VAL A 84 -0.93 0.28 -10.42
N LYS A 85 -1.08 0.26 -11.76
CA LYS A 85 -1.14 1.48 -12.57
C LYS A 85 -2.35 2.35 -12.23
N GLN A 86 -3.49 1.75 -11.88
CA GLN A 86 -4.69 2.48 -11.44
C GLN A 86 -4.42 3.32 -10.18
N VAL A 87 -3.61 2.82 -9.25
CA VAL A 87 -3.28 3.50 -7.98
C VAL A 87 -2.02 4.38 -8.09
N ASN A 88 -1.45 4.52 -9.31
CA ASN A 88 -0.25 5.31 -9.58
C ASN A 88 0.96 4.97 -8.67
N MET A 89 1.16 3.67 -8.46
CA MET A 89 2.33 3.13 -7.75
C MET A 89 3.31 2.50 -8.75
N PRO A 90 4.63 2.54 -8.46
CA PRO A 90 5.62 1.93 -9.33
C PRO A 90 5.57 0.40 -9.27
N TYR A 91 5.83 -0.27 -10.41
CA TYR A 91 5.82 -1.73 -10.49
C TYR A 91 6.93 -2.27 -11.42
N VAL A 92 7.39 -3.51 -11.24
CA VAL A 92 8.37 -4.16 -12.14
C VAL A 92 7.83 -5.52 -12.51
N THR A 93 7.45 -5.69 -13.77
CA THR A 93 6.81 -6.93 -14.27
C THR A 93 7.70 -7.76 -15.17
N GLU A 94 8.80 -7.21 -15.67
CA GLU A 94 9.68 -7.93 -16.58
C GLU A 94 10.78 -8.71 -15.88
N ARG A 95 11.98 -8.16 -15.83
CA ARG A 95 13.12 -8.79 -15.17
C ARG A 95 13.65 -7.82 -14.15
N TRP A 96 13.83 -8.30 -12.92
CA TRP A 96 14.56 -7.55 -11.90
C TRP A 96 16.04 -7.45 -12.27
N PRO A 97 16.57 -6.26 -12.60
CA PRO A 97 18.01 -6.10 -12.78
C PRO A 97 18.68 -6.12 -11.40
N GLY A 98 19.70 -6.95 -11.22
CA GLY A 98 20.49 -6.93 -9.99
C GLY A 98 21.12 -5.55 -9.77
N GLY A 99 21.06 -5.06 -8.53
CA GLY A 99 21.48 -3.71 -8.20
C GLY A 99 20.38 -2.66 -8.34
N MET A 100 19.12 -3.06 -8.50
CA MET A 100 18.03 -2.11 -8.74
C MET A 100 17.83 -1.14 -7.57
N LEU A 101 17.87 -1.67 -6.34
CA LEU A 101 17.74 -0.87 -5.13
C LEU A 101 19.12 -0.51 -4.58
N THR A 102 20.04 -1.47 -4.57
CA THR A 102 21.38 -1.28 -3.97
C THR A 102 22.31 -0.38 -4.80
N ASN A 103 22.10 -0.28 -6.11
CA ASN A 103 22.80 0.64 -7.03
C ASN A 103 21.81 1.56 -7.76
N PHE A 104 20.86 2.13 -6.99
CA PHE A 104 19.84 3.03 -7.51
C PHE A 104 20.36 4.23 -8.32
N PRO A 105 21.52 4.86 -8.00
CA PRO A 105 22.07 5.93 -8.83
C PRO A 105 22.33 5.51 -10.29
N THR A 106 22.72 4.26 -10.52
CA THR A 106 22.96 3.74 -11.87
C THR A 106 21.65 3.46 -12.61
N ILE A 107 20.64 2.91 -11.92
CA ILE A 107 19.30 2.74 -12.49
C ILE A 107 18.69 4.09 -12.86
N ARG A 108 18.83 5.10 -12.01
CA ARG A 108 18.35 6.46 -12.30
C ARG A 108 19.01 7.05 -13.55
N LYS A 109 20.29 6.76 -13.81
CA LYS A 109 20.95 7.15 -15.08
C LYS A 109 20.30 6.47 -16.30
N ALA A 110 19.92 5.21 -16.19
CA ALA A 110 19.21 4.50 -17.26
C ALA A 110 17.80 5.08 -17.52
N VAL A 111 17.07 5.42 -16.46
CA VAL A 111 15.77 6.12 -16.54
C VAL A 111 15.94 7.51 -17.15
N LYS A 112 16.95 8.28 -16.74
CA LYS A 112 17.26 9.59 -17.32
C LYS A 112 17.61 9.49 -18.81
N LYS A 113 18.29 8.40 -19.23
CA LYS A 113 18.57 8.13 -20.64
C LYS A 113 17.27 7.94 -21.44
N MET A 114 16.27 7.28 -20.86
CA MET A 114 14.96 7.15 -21.49
C MET A 114 14.32 8.51 -21.77
N GLY A 115 14.27 9.38 -20.76
CA GLY A 115 13.75 10.74 -20.93
C GLY A 115 14.57 11.60 -21.90
N SER A 116 15.90 11.38 -22.01
CA SER A 116 16.71 12.05 -23.02
C SER A 116 16.35 11.62 -24.45
N ILE A 117 15.94 10.37 -24.66
CA ILE A 117 15.49 9.88 -25.96
C ILE A 117 14.15 10.52 -26.33
N ASP A 118 13.24 10.66 -25.36
CA ASP A 118 11.94 11.32 -25.58
C ASP A 118 12.10 12.82 -25.91
N LYS A 119 13.08 13.49 -25.27
CA LYS A 119 13.47 14.86 -25.63
C LYS A 119 14.05 14.95 -27.05
N MET A 120 14.95 14.05 -27.43
CA MET A 120 15.49 14.03 -28.80
C MET A 120 14.41 13.81 -29.86
N ALA A 121 13.38 13.04 -29.54
CA ALA A 121 12.23 12.82 -30.43
C ALA A 121 11.36 14.07 -30.60
N THR A 122 11.22 14.87 -29.55
CA THR A 122 10.42 16.11 -29.55
C THR A 122 11.18 17.31 -30.12
N ASP A 123 12.48 17.42 -29.83
CA ASP A 123 13.37 18.50 -30.29
C ASP A 123 13.77 18.39 -31.78
N GLY A 124 13.33 17.33 -32.49
CA GLY A 124 13.62 17.11 -33.92
C GLY A 124 15.03 16.61 -34.23
N THR A 125 15.94 16.55 -33.25
CA THR A 125 17.29 15.97 -33.40
C THR A 125 17.27 14.51 -33.85
N PHE A 126 16.21 13.78 -33.51
CA PHE A 126 15.99 12.41 -33.98
C PHE A 126 15.99 12.30 -35.51
N SER A 127 15.56 13.33 -36.24
CA SER A 127 15.50 13.34 -37.70
C SER A 127 16.88 13.37 -38.36
N ASN A 128 17.89 13.91 -37.68
CA ASN A 128 19.26 14.04 -38.19
C ASN A 128 20.06 12.72 -38.11
N LEU A 129 19.54 11.71 -37.40
CA LEU A 129 20.18 10.41 -37.27
C LEU A 129 20.03 9.55 -38.53
N SER A 130 21.04 8.72 -38.81
CA SER A 130 20.96 7.72 -39.88
C SER A 130 19.85 6.69 -39.60
N LYS A 131 19.33 6.04 -40.64
CA LYS A 131 18.29 4.99 -40.48
C LYS A 131 18.70 3.89 -39.50
N ARG A 132 19.99 3.52 -39.48
CA ARG A 132 20.54 2.51 -38.58
C ARG A 132 20.53 2.99 -37.12
N GLU A 133 20.94 4.22 -36.88
CA GLU A 133 20.97 4.82 -35.54
C GLU A 133 19.56 5.04 -35.00
N LYS A 134 18.64 5.54 -35.83
CA LYS A 134 17.22 5.66 -35.49
C LYS A 134 16.67 4.33 -34.99
N LEU A 135 16.89 3.25 -35.73
CA LEU A 135 16.43 1.92 -35.35
C LEU A 135 17.04 1.46 -34.00
N GLN A 136 18.33 1.72 -33.77
CA GLN A 136 19.00 1.36 -32.52
C GLN A 136 18.45 2.15 -31.33
N VAL A 137 18.22 3.46 -31.49
CA VAL A 137 17.65 4.33 -30.46
C VAL A 137 16.21 3.91 -30.15
N THR A 138 15.38 3.65 -31.17
CA THR A 138 14.01 3.16 -30.98
C THR A 138 13.97 1.82 -30.23
N ARG A 139 14.82 0.86 -30.61
CA ARG A 139 14.94 -0.42 -29.88
C ARG A 139 15.39 -0.24 -28.45
N GLN A 140 16.35 0.66 -28.21
CA GLN A 140 16.81 0.98 -26.87
C GLN A 140 15.69 1.63 -26.03
N ARG A 141 14.92 2.55 -26.60
CA ARG A 141 13.79 3.20 -25.95
C ARG A 141 12.69 2.22 -25.58
N ALA A 142 12.31 1.33 -26.50
CA ALA A 142 11.30 0.30 -26.27
C ALA A 142 11.75 -0.69 -25.18
N LYS A 143 13.03 -1.06 -25.16
CA LYS A 143 13.59 -1.93 -24.11
C LYS A 143 13.61 -1.25 -22.74
N LEU A 144 13.93 0.05 -22.70
CA LEU A 144 13.91 0.82 -21.45
C LEU A 144 12.47 1.00 -20.95
N GLU A 145 11.51 1.29 -21.82
CA GLU A 145 10.09 1.43 -21.45
C GLU A 145 9.57 0.16 -20.81
N LYS A 146 9.81 -0.97 -21.49
CA LYS A 146 9.30 -2.25 -21.07
C LYS A 146 9.82 -2.67 -19.70
N ASN A 147 11.06 -2.31 -19.37
CA ASN A 147 11.70 -2.72 -18.12
C ASN A 147 11.56 -1.70 -16.98
N LEU A 148 11.56 -0.40 -17.29
CA LEU A 148 11.71 0.69 -16.31
C LEU A 148 10.68 1.82 -16.51
N GLY A 149 9.70 1.69 -17.40
CA GLY A 149 8.70 2.74 -17.70
C GLY A 149 7.89 3.19 -16.48
N SER A 150 7.52 2.24 -15.64
CA SER A 150 6.77 2.46 -14.39
C SER A 150 7.56 3.12 -13.25
N ILE A 151 8.90 3.14 -13.32
CA ILE A 151 9.75 3.74 -12.28
C ILE A 151 10.32 5.10 -12.71
N VAL A 152 9.79 5.69 -13.78
CA VAL A 152 10.24 6.99 -14.30
C VAL A 152 10.11 8.09 -13.25
N ASP A 153 8.99 8.08 -12.54
CA ASP A 153 8.66 9.08 -11.52
C ASP A 153 9.37 8.80 -10.17
N LEU A 154 10.12 7.70 -10.08
CA LEU A 154 10.78 7.28 -8.86
C LEU A 154 12.08 8.08 -8.65
N THR A 155 12.00 9.15 -7.86
CA THR A 155 13.16 9.99 -7.53
C THR A 155 14.00 9.45 -6.39
N ARG A 156 13.37 8.81 -5.39
CA ARG A 156 14.01 8.23 -4.19
C ARG A 156 13.74 6.73 -4.12
N LEU A 157 14.46 6.03 -3.26
CA LEU A 157 14.18 4.61 -3.00
C LEU A 157 12.73 4.43 -2.53
N PRO A 158 12.06 3.33 -2.91
CA PRO A 158 10.73 3.02 -2.41
C PRO A 158 10.80 2.76 -0.90
N SER A 159 9.71 3.08 -0.20
CA SER A 159 9.65 2.88 1.26
C SER A 159 9.17 1.49 1.65
N ALA A 160 8.60 0.74 0.71
CA ALA A 160 8.22 -0.66 0.87
C ALA A 160 8.29 -1.38 -0.47
N LEU A 161 8.48 -2.69 -0.39
CA LEU A 161 8.46 -3.59 -1.54
C LEU A 161 7.30 -4.57 -1.39
N PHE A 162 6.49 -4.74 -2.42
CA PHE A 162 5.54 -5.85 -2.52
C PHE A 162 6.02 -6.86 -3.57
N VAL A 163 6.10 -8.14 -3.21
CA VAL A 163 6.65 -9.20 -4.07
C VAL A 163 5.64 -10.32 -4.28
N VAL A 164 5.45 -10.73 -5.54
CA VAL A 164 4.73 -11.96 -5.91
C VAL A 164 5.76 -13.04 -6.21
N ASP A 165 5.72 -14.15 -5.47
CA ASP A 165 6.66 -15.29 -5.53
C ASP A 165 8.08 -14.93 -5.03
N VAL A 166 8.38 -15.26 -3.78
CA VAL A 166 9.66 -14.95 -3.14
C VAL A 166 10.81 -15.76 -3.71
N CYS A 167 10.56 -17.01 -4.09
CA CYS A 167 11.58 -17.88 -4.67
C CYS A 167 12.08 -17.30 -5.99
N LYS A 168 11.18 -16.82 -6.82
CA LYS A 168 11.50 -16.26 -8.13
C LYS A 168 12.13 -14.87 -8.01
N GLU A 169 11.74 -14.07 -7.02
CA GLU A 169 12.15 -12.67 -6.82
C GLU A 169 13.18 -12.50 -5.69
N HIS A 170 13.88 -13.57 -5.31
CA HIS A 170 14.85 -13.58 -4.20
C HIS A 170 15.93 -12.48 -4.26
N ILE A 171 16.30 -12.02 -5.45
CA ILE A 171 17.27 -10.89 -5.61
C ILE A 171 16.66 -9.60 -5.08
N ALA A 172 15.40 -9.32 -5.39
CA ALA A 172 14.69 -8.13 -4.93
C ALA A 172 14.54 -8.13 -3.40
N VAL A 173 14.14 -9.27 -2.83
CA VAL A 173 14.01 -9.47 -1.38
C VAL A 173 15.35 -9.27 -0.67
N ARG A 174 16.44 -9.87 -1.20
CA ARG A 174 17.78 -9.71 -0.62
C ARG A 174 18.28 -8.27 -0.67
N GLU A 175 18.04 -7.57 -1.77
CA GLU A 175 18.40 -6.15 -1.91
C GLU A 175 17.60 -5.27 -0.94
N ALA A 176 16.29 -5.52 -0.80
CA ALA A 176 15.43 -4.80 0.14
C ALA A 176 15.88 -5.02 1.60
N LYS A 177 16.12 -6.28 1.99
CA LYS A 177 16.64 -6.65 3.32
C LYS A 177 17.95 -5.94 3.63
N ARG A 178 18.89 -5.89 2.69
CA ARG A 178 20.18 -5.21 2.87
C ARG A 178 20.04 -3.70 3.12
N LEU A 179 18.99 -3.08 2.57
CA LEU A 179 18.72 -1.64 2.71
C LEU A 179 17.74 -1.32 3.84
N GLY A 180 17.21 -2.32 4.56
CA GLY A 180 16.19 -2.14 5.58
C GLY A 180 14.84 -1.66 5.02
N ILE A 181 14.54 -2.00 3.77
CA ILE A 181 13.23 -1.70 3.18
C ILE A 181 12.26 -2.82 3.58
N PRO A 182 11.11 -2.51 4.22
CA PRO A 182 10.12 -3.51 4.62
C PRO A 182 9.57 -4.24 3.39
N VAL A 183 9.49 -5.57 3.50
CA VAL A 183 9.04 -6.46 2.41
C VAL A 183 7.69 -7.08 2.78
N PHE A 184 6.73 -6.85 1.89
CA PHE A 184 5.43 -7.48 1.84
C PHE A 184 5.48 -8.52 0.73
N ALA A 185 5.00 -9.74 0.96
CA ALA A 185 5.06 -10.74 -0.10
C ALA A 185 3.96 -11.79 -0.02
N MET A 186 3.51 -12.23 -1.20
CA MET A 186 2.77 -13.47 -1.33
C MET A 186 3.73 -14.64 -1.16
N VAL A 187 3.49 -15.48 -0.15
CA VAL A 187 4.30 -16.66 0.15
C VAL A 187 3.50 -17.93 -0.07
N ASP A 188 3.95 -18.74 -1.02
CA ASP A 188 3.48 -20.11 -1.17
C ASP A 188 4.34 -21.06 -0.30
N THR A 189 3.87 -22.27 -0.12
CA THR A 189 4.43 -23.39 0.63
C THR A 189 5.90 -23.74 0.31
N ASN A 190 6.45 -23.34 -0.83
CA ASN A 190 7.87 -23.53 -1.19
C ASN A 190 8.77 -22.35 -0.77
N SER A 191 8.18 -21.22 -0.42
CA SER A 191 8.91 -19.98 -0.08
C SER A 191 9.37 -19.98 1.37
N ASP A 192 10.41 -19.20 1.67
CA ASP A 192 10.86 -18.96 3.05
C ASP A 192 10.24 -17.64 3.56
N PRO A 193 9.36 -17.67 4.58
CA PRO A 193 8.75 -16.47 5.12
C PRO A 193 9.67 -15.66 6.04
N THR A 194 10.84 -16.18 6.42
CA THR A 194 11.70 -15.60 7.48
C THR A 194 12.22 -14.20 7.13
N ASP A 195 12.51 -13.95 5.86
CA ASP A 195 13.09 -12.69 5.37
C ASP A 195 12.03 -11.63 5.03
N ILE A 196 10.78 -11.88 5.39
CA ILE A 196 9.61 -11.09 4.98
C ILE A 196 8.91 -10.58 6.23
N GLU A 197 8.75 -9.28 6.32
CA GLU A 197 8.16 -8.63 7.49
C GLU A 197 6.64 -8.83 7.53
N PHE A 198 6.00 -8.78 6.36
CA PHE A 198 4.57 -9.00 6.19
C PHE A 198 4.31 -10.14 5.19
N PRO A 199 4.45 -11.41 5.62
CA PRO A 199 4.17 -12.56 4.77
C PRO A 199 2.66 -12.76 4.64
N ILE A 200 2.17 -12.89 3.41
CA ILE A 200 0.76 -13.21 3.09
C ILE A 200 0.74 -14.65 2.53
N PRO A 201 0.35 -15.66 3.32
CA PRO A 201 0.26 -17.03 2.86
C PRO A 201 -0.78 -17.16 1.77
N ALA A 202 -0.36 -17.42 0.53
CA ALA A 202 -1.26 -17.43 -0.61
C ALA A 202 -0.64 -18.17 -1.81
N ASN A 203 -1.51 -18.74 -2.64
CA ASN A 203 -1.15 -19.28 -3.94
C ASN A 203 -0.63 -18.18 -4.88
N ASP A 204 0.61 -18.32 -5.36
CA ASP A 204 1.24 -17.38 -6.30
C ASP A 204 1.24 -17.88 -7.76
N ASP A 205 0.71 -19.08 -8.03
CA ASP A 205 0.61 -19.67 -9.37
C ASP A 205 -0.73 -19.36 -10.05
N ALA A 206 -1.79 -19.19 -9.27
CA ALA A 206 -3.13 -18.92 -9.80
C ALA A 206 -3.36 -17.43 -10.07
N SER A 207 -3.68 -17.08 -11.32
CA SER A 207 -4.01 -15.70 -11.72
C SER A 207 -5.18 -15.11 -10.90
N LYS A 208 -6.20 -15.90 -10.55
CA LYS A 208 -7.33 -15.43 -9.72
C LYS A 208 -6.88 -15.07 -8.31
N SER A 209 -6.07 -15.91 -7.67
CA SER A 209 -5.47 -15.66 -6.36
C SER A 209 -4.65 -14.36 -6.34
N ILE A 210 -3.71 -14.23 -7.28
CA ILE A 210 -2.89 -13.01 -7.42
C ILE A 210 -3.76 -11.78 -7.65
N SER A 211 -4.76 -11.86 -8.53
CA SER A 211 -5.67 -10.76 -8.82
C SER A 211 -6.44 -10.31 -7.58
N LEU A 212 -6.97 -11.24 -6.79
CA LEU A 212 -7.73 -10.94 -5.58
C LEU A 212 -6.84 -10.23 -4.55
N ILE A 213 -5.70 -10.83 -4.20
CA ILE A 213 -4.78 -10.27 -3.20
C ILE A 213 -4.27 -8.89 -3.62
N VAL A 214 -3.80 -8.75 -4.86
CA VAL A 214 -3.29 -7.46 -5.36
C VAL A 214 -4.40 -6.41 -5.40
N SER A 215 -5.63 -6.78 -5.78
CA SER A 215 -6.75 -5.83 -5.81
C SER A 215 -7.10 -5.31 -4.42
N LEU A 216 -7.15 -6.18 -3.41
CA LEU A 216 -7.44 -5.79 -2.01
C LEU A 216 -6.35 -4.86 -1.45
N LEU A 217 -5.08 -5.14 -1.75
CA LEU A 217 -3.97 -4.27 -1.35
C LEU A 217 -4.01 -2.93 -2.08
N CYS A 218 -4.31 -2.93 -3.38
CA CYS A 218 -4.48 -1.69 -4.15
C CYS A 218 -5.62 -0.81 -3.60
N GLN A 219 -6.77 -1.39 -3.25
CA GLN A 219 -7.87 -0.67 -2.61
C GLN A 219 -7.44 -0.03 -1.29
N SER A 220 -6.67 -0.76 -0.47
CA SER A 220 -6.15 -0.26 0.81
C SER A 220 -5.19 0.91 0.62
N ILE A 221 -4.36 0.88 -0.43
CA ILE A 221 -3.47 1.99 -0.80
C ILE A 221 -4.28 3.19 -1.28
N GLU A 222 -5.31 2.96 -2.10
CA GLU A 222 -6.18 4.01 -2.62
C GLU A 222 -6.93 4.74 -1.49
N GLU A 223 -7.48 4.00 -0.53
CA GLU A 223 -8.03 4.57 0.71
C GLU A 223 -7.02 5.47 1.42
N GLY A 224 -5.79 4.98 1.64
CA GLY A 224 -4.75 5.76 2.30
C GLY A 224 -4.34 7.02 1.53
N LEU A 225 -4.36 6.96 0.20
CA LEU A 225 -4.12 8.13 -0.65
C LEU A 225 -5.28 9.14 -0.59
N ASN A 226 -6.53 8.67 -0.50
CA ASN A 226 -7.70 9.53 -0.40
C ASN A 226 -7.79 10.20 0.98
N GLU A 227 -7.53 9.47 2.07
CA GLU A 227 -7.39 10.05 3.42
C GLU A 227 -6.36 11.18 3.43
N ARG A 228 -5.21 10.96 2.81
CA ARG A 228 -4.17 11.99 2.70
C ARG A 228 -4.63 13.23 1.92
N LYS A 229 -5.42 13.07 0.87
CA LYS A 229 -5.96 14.22 0.10
C LYS A 229 -6.91 15.02 0.97
N MET A 230 -7.84 14.35 1.65
CA MET A 230 -8.78 15.00 2.56
C MET A 230 -8.07 15.74 3.70
N GLU A 231 -7.02 15.17 4.29
CA GLU A 231 -6.21 15.84 5.32
C GLU A 231 -5.53 17.11 4.78
N LYS A 232 -5.01 17.05 3.56
CA LYS A 232 -4.39 18.21 2.91
C LYS A 232 -5.38 19.29 2.52
N ASP A 233 -6.63 18.95 2.27
CA ASP A 233 -7.68 19.92 1.95
C ASP A 233 -8.26 20.57 3.22
N LYS A 234 -8.16 19.90 4.39
CA LYS A 234 -8.52 20.46 5.70
C LYS A 234 -7.41 21.35 6.32
N GLU A 235 -6.14 21.06 6.06
CA GLU A 235 -5.01 21.88 6.52
C GLU A 235 -5.01 23.37 6.09
N PRO A 236 -5.41 23.76 4.86
CA PRO A 236 -5.44 25.17 4.44
C PRO A 236 -6.53 25.94 5.19
N VAL A 237 -7.74 25.38 5.32
CA VAL A 237 -8.82 25.96 6.16
C VAL A 237 -8.31 26.15 7.59
N GLN A 238 -7.54 25.18 8.10
CA GLN A 238 -6.97 25.29 9.44
C GLN A 238 -5.88 26.36 9.64
N LYS A 239 -5.15 26.68 8.58
CA LYS A 239 -4.12 27.72 8.62
C LYS A 239 -4.73 29.09 8.41
N ASP A 240 -5.74 29.19 7.55
CA ASP A 240 -6.43 30.43 7.25
C ASP A 240 -7.19 30.95 8.48
N TRP A 241 -7.87 30.11 9.28
CA TRP A 241 -8.45 30.56 10.56
C TRP A 241 -7.42 30.97 11.60
N LYS A 242 -6.27 30.27 11.68
CA LYS A 242 -5.21 30.62 12.63
C LYS A 242 -4.54 31.93 12.26
N ILE A 243 -4.45 32.24 10.96
CA ILE A 243 -3.93 33.51 10.46
C ILE A 243 -4.97 34.61 10.72
N ALA A 244 -6.25 34.39 10.39
CA ALA A 244 -7.34 35.33 10.66
C ALA A 244 -7.46 35.68 12.14
N ARG A 245 -7.43 34.68 13.04
CA ARG A 245 -7.47 34.88 14.49
C ARG A 245 -6.28 35.68 15.01
N LYS A 246 -5.07 35.43 14.48
CA LYS A 246 -3.86 36.18 14.84
C LYS A 246 -3.87 37.62 14.31
N ASP A 247 -4.46 37.84 13.14
CA ASP A 247 -4.64 39.18 12.55
C ASP A 247 -5.74 39.99 13.28
N LEU A 248 -6.72 39.32 13.90
CA LEU A 248 -7.71 39.93 14.79
C LEU A 248 -7.11 40.29 16.16
N GLU A 249 -6.28 39.42 16.75
CA GLU A 249 -5.58 39.65 18.04
C GLU A 249 -4.57 40.82 17.97
N THR A 250 -3.99 41.11 16.80
CA THR A 250 -2.99 42.17 16.63
C THR A 250 -3.59 43.58 16.48
N LYS A 251 -4.91 43.73 16.44
CA LYS A 251 -5.61 45.02 16.29
C LYS A 251 -6.00 45.70 17.61
N ASP A 252 -5.54 45.21 18.78
CA ASP A 252 -5.85 45.76 20.12
C ASP A 252 -7.37 45.99 20.33
N LEU A 253 -8.20 45.08 19.81
CA LEU A 253 -9.64 45.07 20.07
C LEU A 253 -9.91 44.39 21.42
N PRO A 254 -10.91 44.86 22.21
CA PRO A 254 -11.26 44.20 23.47
C PRO A 254 -11.69 42.75 23.24
N ASP A 255 -11.25 41.83 24.10
CA ASP A 255 -11.44 40.36 23.96
C ASP A 255 -12.89 39.93 23.69
N SER A 256 -13.87 40.69 24.19
CA SER A 256 -15.30 40.43 23.97
C SER A 256 -15.77 40.65 22.52
N VAL A 257 -15.08 41.51 21.76
CA VAL A 257 -15.41 41.83 20.35
C VAL A 257 -14.71 40.86 19.40
N ILE A 258 -13.51 40.38 19.76
CA ILE A 258 -12.81 39.33 19.02
C ILE A 258 -13.58 38.01 19.12
N ALA A 259 -14.12 37.69 20.30
CA ALA A 259 -14.97 36.51 20.49
C ALA A 259 -16.27 36.60 19.67
N ALA A 260 -16.98 37.73 19.73
CA ALA A 260 -18.24 37.89 18.99
C ALA A 260 -18.07 37.87 17.46
N LEU A 261 -16.98 38.42 16.92
CA LEU A 261 -16.69 38.38 15.48
C LEU A 261 -16.20 37.00 15.00
N ALA A 262 -15.51 36.26 15.85
CA ALA A 262 -15.10 34.89 15.54
C ALA A 262 -16.30 33.93 15.59
N ASP A 263 -17.23 34.14 16.53
CA ASP A 263 -18.47 33.36 16.64
C ASP A 263 -19.43 33.68 15.46
N GLU A 264 -19.56 34.95 15.03
CA GLU A 264 -20.36 35.33 13.84
C GLU A 264 -19.78 34.76 12.52
N GLU A 265 -18.46 34.63 12.39
CA GLU A 265 -17.83 33.98 11.22
C GLU A 265 -17.90 32.44 11.27
N GLU A 266 -17.97 31.82 12.46
CA GLU A 266 -18.24 30.38 12.62
C GLU A 266 -19.69 30.01 12.27
N GLU A 267 -20.68 30.91 12.52
CA GLU A 267 -22.09 30.69 12.14
C GLU A 267 -22.37 30.78 10.62
N GLU A 268 -21.46 31.34 9.80
CA GLU A 268 -21.61 31.42 8.34
C GLU A 268 -21.15 30.15 7.57
N GLU A 269 -20.64 29.11 8.25
CA GLU A 269 -20.42 27.81 7.59
C GLU A 269 -21.76 27.14 7.23
N PRO A 270 -21.90 26.50 6.04
CA PRO A 270 -23.07 25.68 5.76
C PRO A 270 -23.01 24.42 6.65
N GLU A 271 -23.91 24.31 7.62
CA GLU A 271 -24.10 23.12 8.46
C GLU A 271 -24.14 21.85 7.60
N ALA A 272 -23.08 21.04 7.66
CA ALA A 272 -23.12 19.66 7.23
C ALA A 272 -23.62 18.82 8.42
N GLU A 273 -24.91 18.49 8.38
CA GLU A 273 -25.61 17.66 9.36
C GLU A 273 -24.80 16.40 9.75
N ASP A 274 -24.47 16.29 11.02
CA ASP A 274 -23.86 15.10 11.64
C ASP A 274 -24.96 14.36 12.42
N GLU A 275 -25.65 13.41 11.76
CA GLU A 275 -26.55 12.48 12.43
C GLU A 275 -25.72 11.43 13.19
N SER A 276 -25.57 11.63 14.50
CA SER A 276 -25.28 10.53 15.44
C SER A 276 -26.28 10.56 16.59
N THR A 277 -27.33 9.76 16.45
CA THR A 277 -28.30 9.52 17.51
C THR A 277 -27.72 8.67 18.63
N VAL A 278 -27.74 9.30 19.80
CA VAL A 278 -27.59 8.87 21.18
C VAL A 278 -28.36 7.59 21.52
N ASP A 279 -27.73 6.68 22.28
CA ASP A 279 -28.40 5.75 23.21
C ASP A 279 -27.60 5.74 24.52
N GLU A 280 -28.00 6.57 25.48
CA GLU A 280 -27.73 6.39 26.92
C GLU A 280 -28.66 7.31 27.74
N ILE A 281 -29.71 6.72 28.29
CA ILE A 281 -30.59 7.21 29.37
C ILE A 281 -30.84 5.92 30.19
N GLU A 282 -30.60 5.80 31.49
CA GLU A 282 -30.99 6.65 32.61
C GLU A 282 -30.22 6.16 33.85
N ALA A 283 -29.70 7.10 34.65
CA ALA A 283 -29.43 6.87 36.06
C ALA A 283 -30.18 7.98 36.79
N ASP A 284 -31.11 7.62 37.66
CA ASP A 284 -31.62 8.52 38.69
C ASP A 284 -31.70 7.78 40.03
N GLU A 285 -31.41 8.58 41.05
CA GLU A 285 -31.01 8.28 42.41
C GLU A 285 -32.14 7.86 43.36
N GLU A 286 -31.70 7.62 44.61
CA GLU A 286 -32.44 7.45 45.87
C GLU A 286 -32.86 5.99 46.17
N ILE A 287 -32.58 5.39 47.33
CA ILE A 287 -32.84 5.84 48.70
C ILE A 287 -31.99 5.01 49.70
N THR A 288 -31.24 5.73 50.55
CA THR A 288 -30.87 5.52 51.98
C THR A 288 -30.60 4.13 52.60
N ALA A 289 -29.42 4.04 53.23
CA ALA A 289 -29.13 3.61 54.61
C ALA A 289 -29.83 2.37 55.21
N VAL A 290 -29.04 1.31 55.51
CA VAL A 290 -29.00 0.63 56.83
C VAL A 290 -27.61 -0.02 57.01
N ILE A 291 -26.83 0.47 57.97
CA ILE A 291 -25.92 -0.34 58.80
C ILE A 291 -26.55 -0.24 60.20
N ASP A 292 -27.09 -1.34 60.74
CA ASP A 292 -26.59 -1.93 62.00
C ASP A 292 -27.40 -3.18 62.43
N ASP A 293 -26.67 -4.09 63.07
CA ASP A 293 -27.06 -4.98 64.16
C ASP A 293 -27.88 -6.28 64.01
N THR A 294 -27.47 -7.22 64.88
CA THR A 294 -28.03 -8.51 65.36
C THR A 294 -27.63 -9.76 64.54
N GLU A 295 -26.72 -10.63 65.00
CA GLU A 295 -26.73 -11.56 66.18
C GLU A 295 -27.91 -12.54 66.21
N GLU A 296 -27.57 -13.84 66.35
CA GLU A 296 -28.40 -15.03 66.65
C GLU A 296 -29.37 -15.48 65.52
N GLU A 297 -29.43 -16.74 65.04
CA GLU A 297 -29.18 -18.10 65.56
C GLU A 297 -28.46 -18.99 64.53
#